data_AF-A0A9X8DXS5-F1
#
_entry.id   AF-A0A9X8DXS5-F1
#
_cell.length_a   1.000
_cell.length_b   1.000
_cell.length_c   1.000
_cell.angle_alpha   90.00
_cell.angle_beta   90.00
_cell.angle_gamma   90.00
#
_symmetry.space_group_name_H-M   'P 1'
#
loop_
_entity.id
_entity.type
_entity.pdbx_description
1 polymer ?
#
loop_
_entity_poly.entity_id
_entity_poly.type
_entity_poly.pdbx_seq_one_letter_code
_entity_poly.pdbx_strand_id
1 'polypeptide(L)'
;KDRSNRYLQVRGEHVYLVECDFEETNPLLQQFPTPFYAFAEHTDVNVVKVSFREVVTGRMVCSKAKCVKLITQRLYHRENLFRFEYAYNGELQSRRLRRWYIGARPKDGLVRTLVSSDDAMAFEFVDAKMLAASPASEPPVAPSCSDATNDTDISSS
;
A
#
# COMPACT_ATOMS: atom_id res chain seq x y z
N LYS A 1 18.14 11.53 13.20
CA LYS A 1 16.73 11.08 13.22
C LYS A 1 16.77 9.62 13.64
N ASP A 2 16.27 9.30 14.84
CA ASP A 2 16.10 7.90 15.25
C ASP A 2 15.22 7.21 14.21
N ARG A 3 15.74 6.15 13.58
CA ARG A 3 14.94 5.31 12.70
C ARG A 3 13.97 4.54 13.60
N SER A 4 12.68 4.84 13.49
CA SER A 4 11.62 4.03 14.08
C SER A 4 11.81 2.57 13.63
N ASN A 5 11.84 1.63 14.59
CA ASN A 5 11.87 0.18 14.35
C ASN A 5 10.46 -0.40 14.10
N ARG A 6 9.47 0.47 13.86
CA ARG A 6 8.10 0.07 13.56
C ARG A 6 7.82 0.08 12.07
N TYR A 7 7.27 -1.01 11.57
CA TYR A 7 7.00 -1.23 10.17
C TYR A 7 5.61 -1.80 9.93
N LEU A 8 5.12 -1.67 8.70
CA LEU A 8 3.85 -2.26 8.32
C LEU A 8 3.99 -3.77 8.18
N GLN A 9 3.07 -4.51 8.80
CA GLN A 9 2.94 -5.94 8.66
C GLN A 9 1.49 -6.32 8.36
N VAL A 10 1.31 -7.20 7.40
CA VAL A 10 0.03 -7.76 7.01
C VAL A 10 -0.32 -8.95 7.89
N ARG A 11 -1.51 -8.91 8.49
CA ARG A 11 -2.08 -10.03 9.25
C ARG A 11 -3.48 -10.33 8.70
N GLY A 12 -3.57 -11.37 7.88
CA GLY A 12 -4.77 -11.72 7.14
C GLY A 12 -5.10 -10.68 6.06
N GLU A 13 -6.17 -9.91 6.26
CA GLU A 13 -6.59 -8.81 5.38
C GLU A 13 -6.24 -7.43 5.95
N HIS A 14 -5.73 -7.34 7.17
CA HIS A 14 -5.50 -6.08 7.86
C HIS A 14 -4.01 -5.72 7.86
N VAL A 15 -3.74 -4.43 7.93
CA VAL A 15 -2.38 -3.88 8.01
C VAL A 15 -2.16 -3.33 9.42
N TYR A 16 -1.07 -3.71 10.05
CA TYR A 16 -0.68 -3.27 11.38
C TYR A 16 0.68 -2.59 11.31
N LEU A 17 0.87 -1.55 12.11
CA LEU A 17 2.19 -1.02 12.44
C LEU A 17 2.70 -1.82 13.65
N VAL A 18 3.75 -2.61 13.43
CA VAL A 18 4.34 -3.49 14.43
C VAL A 18 5.80 -3.11 14.66
N GLU A 19 6.27 -3.30 15.88
CA GLU A 19 7.68 -3.17 16.20
C GLU A 19 8.43 -4.42 15.70
N CYS A 20 9.51 -4.22 14.97
CA CYS A 20 10.38 -5.27 14.48
C CYS A 20 11.72 -5.17 15.21
N ASP A 21 11.99 -6.17 16.03
CA ASP A 21 13.34 -6.46 16.53
C ASP A 21 14.02 -7.43 15.56
N PHE A 22 14.99 -6.93 14.79
CA PHE A 22 15.72 -7.73 13.81
C PHE A 22 16.81 -8.60 14.44
N GLU A 23 17.17 -8.35 15.70
CA GLU A 23 18.13 -9.16 16.47
C GLU A 23 17.43 -10.26 17.27
N GLU A 24 16.08 -10.28 17.30
CA GLU A 24 15.31 -11.34 17.94
C GLU A 24 15.60 -12.69 17.27
N THR A 25 16.01 -13.65 18.09
CA THR A 25 16.42 -14.99 17.66
C THR A 25 15.34 -16.03 17.89
N ASN A 26 14.35 -15.74 18.74
CA ASN A 26 13.20 -16.60 18.96
C ASN A 26 12.22 -16.50 17.78
N PRO A 27 12.06 -17.58 16.98
CA PRO A 27 11.24 -17.54 15.76
C PRO A 27 9.75 -17.28 16.04
N LEU A 28 9.27 -17.52 17.27
CA LEU A 28 7.88 -17.25 17.63
C LEU A 28 7.60 -15.77 17.93
N LEU A 29 8.64 -15.01 18.29
CA LEU A 29 8.54 -13.60 18.63
C LEU A 29 8.98 -12.70 17.47
N GLN A 30 9.80 -13.24 16.58
CA GLN A 30 10.35 -12.53 15.44
C GLN A 30 9.25 -11.96 14.53
N GLN A 31 9.31 -10.66 14.27
CA GLN A 31 8.38 -9.94 13.40
C GLN A 31 9.13 -9.43 12.18
N PHE A 32 8.63 -9.76 10.99
CA PHE A 32 9.14 -9.20 9.74
C PHE A 32 8.15 -8.22 9.12
N PRO A 33 8.64 -7.10 8.55
CA PRO A 33 7.80 -6.17 7.81
C PRO A 33 7.25 -6.83 6.55
N THR A 34 6.10 -6.36 6.09
CA THR A 34 5.54 -6.78 4.80
C THR A 34 6.00 -5.81 3.71
N PRO A 35 6.64 -6.31 2.64
CA PRO A 35 7.03 -5.47 1.51
C PRO A 35 5.83 -5.15 0.61
N PHE A 36 5.85 -3.93 0.03
CA PHE A 36 4.85 -3.45 -0.91
C PHE A 36 5.52 -2.83 -2.13
N TYR A 37 4.94 -3.06 -3.31
CA TYR A 37 5.15 -2.18 -4.44
C TYR A 37 4.31 -0.92 -4.26
N ALA A 38 4.96 0.23 -4.35
CA ALA A 38 4.31 1.53 -4.37
C ALA A 38 4.25 2.05 -5.81
N PHE A 39 3.06 2.43 -6.26
CA PHE A 39 2.85 3.07 -7.55
C PHE A 39 2.44 4.51 -7.31
N ALA A 40 2.98 5.42 -8.10
CA ALA A 40 2.68 6.84 -8.03
C ALA A 40 2.22 7.34 -9.40
N GLU A 41 1.12 8.06 -9.42
CA GLU A 41 0.54 8.68 -10.61
C GLU A 41 0.27 10.16 -10.29
N HIS A 42 0.74 11.05 -11.15
CA HIS A 42 0.40 12.47 -11.05
C HIS A 42 -1.03 12.68 -11.56
N THR A 43 -1.90 13.25 -10.73
CA THR A 43 -3.33 13.42 -11.09
C THR A 43 -3.79 14.85 -11.18
N ASP A 44 -3.28 15.74 -10.33
CA ASP A 44 -3.72 17.12 -10.23
C ASP A 44 -2.58 17.99 -9.67
N VAL A 45 -2.72 19.31 -9.74
CA VAL A 45 -1.72 20.26 -9.25
C VAL A 45 -1.45 20.02 -7.76
N ASN A 46 -0.20 19.68 -7.43
CA ASN A 46 0.29 19.39 -6.08
C ASN A 46 -0.29 18.12 -5.42
N VAL A 47 -0.89 17.20 -6.18
CA VAL A 47 -1.44 15.95 -5.64
C VAL A 47 -0.91 14.74 -6.41
N VAL A 48 -0.22 13.87 -5.69
CA VAL A 48 0.21 12.56 -6.20
C VAL A 48 -0.73 11.49 -5.67
N LYS A 49 -1.30 10.73 -6.59
CA LYS A 49 -2.07 9.54 -6.28
C LYS A 49 -1.10 8.39 -6.10
N VAL A 50 -1.20 7.69 -4.97
CA VAL A 50 -0.41 6.49 -4.70
C VAL A 50 -1.29 5.27 -4.46
N SER A 51 -0.77 4.11 -4.84
CA SER A 51 -1.41 2.81 -4.60
C SER A 51 -0.36 1.79 -4.19
N PHE A 52 -0.77 0.83 -3.36
CA PHE A 52 0.15 -0.15 -2.78
C PHE A 52 -0.32 -1.56 -3.10
N ARG A 53 0.61 -2.41 -3.53
CA ARG A 53 0.39 -3.83 -3.79
C ARG A 53 1.33 -4.65 -2.92
N GLU A 54 0.77 -5.53 -2.10
CA GLU A 54 1.56 -6.48 -1.32
C GLU A 54 2.34 -7.39 -2.25
N VAL A 55 3.64 -7.57 -2.00
CA VAL A 55 4.50 -8.33 -2.90
C VAL A 55 4.13 -9.81 -2.91
N VAL A 56 3.89 -10.40 -1.74
CA VAL A 56 3.66 -11.86 -1.61
C VAL A 56 2.37 -12.31 -2.28
N THR A 57 1.27 -11.58 -2.10
CA THR A 57 -0.05 -12.03 -2.58
C THR A 57 -0.57 -11.24 -3.78
N GLY A 58 0.07 -10.12 -4.14
CA GLY A 58 -0.44 -9.20 -5.14
C GLY A 58 -1.72 -8.46 -4.73
N ARG A 59 -2.21 -8.61 -3.50
CA ARG A 59 -3.40 -7.91 -3.02
C ARG A 59 -3.12 -6.41 -2.88
N MET A 60 -4.12 -5.62 -3.20
CA MET A 60 -4.02 -4.16 -3.21
C MET A 60 -4.53 -3.61 -1.87
N VAL A 61 -3.82 -2.62 -1.34
CA VAL A 61 -4.24 -1.89 -0.14
C VAL A 61 -5.39 -0.97 -0.53
N CYS A 62 -6.50 -1.09 0.19
CA CYS A 62 -7.70 -0.30 -0.02
C CYS A 62 -8.20 0.33 1.27
N SER A 63 -8.93 1.43 1.13
CA SER A 63 -9.65 2.07 2.23
C SER A 63 -11.16 1.81 2.15
N LYS A 64 -11.74 1.33 3.25
CA LYS A 64 -13.18 1.06 3.39
C LYS A 64 -13.65 1.52 4.75
N ALA A 65 -14.68 2.38 4.82
CA ALA A 65 -15.39 2.78 6.05
C ALA A 65 -14.55 2.68 7.36
N LYS A 66 -13.58 3.58 7.56
CA LYS A 66 -12.71 3.64 8.75
C LYS A 66 -11.66 2.52 8.90
N CYS A 67 -11.41 1.71 7.87
CA CYS A 67 -10.38 0.70 7.86
C CYS A 67 -9.53 0.72 6.59
N VAL A 68 -8.30 0.24 6.73
CA VAL A 68 -7.38 -0.05 5.63
C VAL A 68 -7.19 -1.57 5.58
N LYS A 69 -7.37 -2.16 4.39
CA LYS A 69 -7.36 -3.62 4.21
C LYS A 69 -6.73 -4.00 2.87
N LEU A 70 -6.22 -5.22 2.79
CA LEU A 70 -5.83 -5.85 1.54
C LEU A 70 -7.01 -6.54 0.91
N ILE A 71 -7.23 -6.29 -0.37
CA ILE A 71 -8.24 -7.00 -1.16
C ILE A 71 -7.66 -7.40 -2.51
N THR A 72 -8.16 -8.51 -3.05
CA THR A 72 -7.87 -8.92 -4.42
C THR A 72 -8.49 -7.92 -5.38
N GLN A 73 -7.70 -7.43 -6.34
CA GLN A 73 -8.22 -6.56 -7.39
C GLN A 73 -9.15 -7.38 -8.30
N ARG A 74 -10.40 -6.92 -8.43
CA ARG A 74 -11.47 -7.45 -9.29
C ARG A 74 -12.00 -6.33 -10.18
N LEU A 75 -12.53 -6.69 -11.34
CA LEU A 75 -13.00 -5.75 -12.39
C LEU A 75 -14.02 -4.71 -11.89
N TYR A 76 -14.88 -5.05 -10.94
CA TYR A 76 -15.96 -4.16 -10.48
C TYR A 76 -15.58 -3.27 -9.29
N HIS A 77 -14.33 -3.29 -8.82
CA HIS A 77 -13.95 -2.40 -7.73
C HIS A 77 -13.80 -0.97 -8.23
N ARG A 78 -14.49 -0.04 -7.56
CA ARG A 78 -14.33 1.40 -7.80
C ARG A 78 -12.87 1.78 -7.60
N GLU A 79 -12.27 2.42 -8.60
CA GLU A 79 -10.85 2.74 -8.57
C GLU A 79 -10.42 3.54 -7.32
N ASN A 80 -11.30 4.41 -6.82
CA ASN A 80 -11.06 5.23 -5.63
C ASN A 80 -10.84 4.43 -4.33
N LEU A 81 -11.11 3.12 -4.33
CA LEU A 81 -10.87 2.25 -3.17
C LEU A 81 -9.39 2.07 -2.85
N PHE A 82 -8.56 2.04 -3.87
CA PHE A 82 -7.13 1.69 -3.80
C PHE A 82 -6.20 2.89 -3.83
N ARG A 83 -6.78 4.08 -3.89
CA ARG A 83 -6.08 5.33 -4.19
C ARG A 83 -5.96 6.16 -2.94
N PHE A 84 -4.74 6.53 -2.63
CA PHE A 84 -4.39 7.47 -1.58
C PHE A 84 -3.80 8.73 -2.21
N GLU A 85 -4.02 9.89 -1.59
CA GLU A 85 -3.41 11.15 -2.00
C GLU A 85 -2.27 11.47 -1.03
N TYR A 86 -1.10 11.80 -1.57
CA TYR A 86 -0.02 12.38 -0.78
C TYR A 86 -0.21 13.91 -0.75
N ALA A 87 -0.61 14.43 0.41
CA ALA A 87 -0.91 15.84 0.59
C ALA A 87 0.38 16.66 0.75
N TYR A 88 0.28 17.98 0.57
CA TYR A 88 1.43 18.92 0.65
C TYR A 88 2.17 18.88 1.99
N ASN A 89 1.49 18.46 3.06
CA ASN A 89 2.06 18.31 4.40
C ASN A 89 2.77 16.96 4.62
N GLY A 90 2.89 16.14 3.57
CA GLY A 90 3.54 14.83 3.62
C GLY A 90 2.66 13.71 4.17
N GLU A 91 1.38 13.97 4.41
CA GLU A 91 0.46 12.97 4.95
C GLU A 91 -0.29 12.22 3.86
N LEU A 92 -0.52 10.93 4.12
CA LEU A 92 -1.28 10.05 3.24
C LEU A 92 -2.77 10.12 3.57
N GLN A 93 -3.62 10.39 2.58
CA GLN A 93 -5.07 10.56 2.76
C GLN A 93 -5.89 9.63 1.87
N SER A 94 -7.05 9.17 2.34
CA SER A 94 -7.99 8.36 1.55
C SER A 94 -8.92 9.23 0.69
N ARG A 95 -8.90 9.04 -0.63
CA ARG A 95 -9.86 9.71 -1.54
C ARG A 95 -11.32 9.37 -1.25
N ARG A 96 -11.59 8.15 -0.77
CA ARG A 96 -12.95 7.65 -0.59
C ARG A 96 -13.67 8.29 0.59
N LEU A 97 -12.93 8.62 1.65
CA LEU A 97 -13.50 9.02 2.93
C LEU A 97 -13.21 10.48 3.22
N ARG A 98 -13.59 11.40 2.31
CA ARG A 98 -13.39 12.85 2.50
C ARG A 98 -11.96 13.23 2.89
N ARG A 99 -10.95 12.56 2.31
CA ARG A 99 -9.52 12.80 2.57
C ARG A 99 -9.07 12.57 4.01
N TRP A 100 -9.70 11.62 4.71
CA TRP A 100 -9.25 11.19 6.03
C TRP A 100 -7.82 10.62 5.98
N TYR A 101 -7.06 10.90 7.04
CA TYR A 101 -5.67 10.50 7.20
C TYR A 101 -5.52 8.98 7.31
N ILE A 102 -4.44 8.45 6.77
CA ILE A 102 -4.03 7.07 6.97
C ILE A 102 -3.00 7.04 8.10
N GLY A 103 -3.29 6.26 9.12
CA GLY A 103 -2.36 6.08 10.23
C GLY A 103 -2.72 4.87 11.09
N ALA A 104 -1.81 4.50 11.98
CA ALA A 104 -1.99 3.39 12.90
C ALA A 104 -2.59 3.86 14.22
N ARG A 105 -3.55 3.13 14.77
CA ARG A 105 -4.08 3.46 16.11
C ARG A 105 -3.04 3.15 17.19
N PRO A 106 -2.77 4.07 18.14
CA PRO A 106 -1.80 3.83 19.21
C PRO A 106 -2.07 2.57 20.04
N LYS A 107 -3.35 2.24 20.26
CA LYS A 107 -3.76 1.13 21.14
C LYS A 107 -3.40 -0.26 20.60
N ASP A 108 -3.51 -0.48 19.30
CA ASP A 108 -3.42 -1.82 18.69
C ASP A 108 -2.57 -1.87 17.41
N GLY A 109 -1.98 -0.74 16.99
CA GLY A 109 -1.18 -0.63 15.78
C GLY A 109 -1.98 -0.76 14.48
N LEU A 110 -3.30 -0.98 14.54
CA LEU A 110 -4.10 -1.24 13.35
C LEU A 110 -4.21 0.01 12.46
N VAL A 111 -3.84 -0.13 11.20
CA VAL A 111 -3.89 0.95 10.21
C VAL A 111 -5.32 1.21 9.76
N ARG A 112 -5.74 2.47 9.84
CA ARG A 112 -7.11 2.90 9.58
C ARG A 112 -7.13 4.27 8.93
N THR A 113 -8.33 4.64 8.49
CA THR A 113 -8.66 6.01 8.11
C THR A 113 -9.16 6.76 9.33
N LEU A 114 -8.54 7.90 9.63
CA LEU A 114 -8.75 8.71 10.84
C LEU A 114 -9.12 10.15 10.44
N VAL A 115 -9.96 10.78 11.25
CA VAL A 115 -10.47 12.13 10.95
C VAL A 115 -9.40 13.20 11.23
N SER A 116 -8.59 12.99 12.27
CA SER A 116 -7.43 13.82 12.61
C SER A 116 -6.15 12.98 12.58
N SER A 117 -5.02 13.61 12.25
CA SER A 117 -3.69 13.00 12.37
C SER A 117 -3.23 12.90 13.82
N ASP A 118 -3.75 13.72 14.74
CA ASP A 118 -3.43 13.65 16.18
C ASP A 118 -3.86 12.31 16.82
N ASP A 119 -4.87 11.66 16.24
CA ASP A 119 -5.38 10.35 16.70
C ASP A 119 -4.54 9.16 16.18
N ALA A 120 -3.47 9.46 15.42
CA ALA A 120 -2.74 8.49 14.64
C ALA A 120 -1.25 8.44 15.01
N MET A 121 -0.70 7.23 15.04
CA MET A 121 0.74 7.07 14.87
C MET A 121 1.07 7.18 13.39
N ALA A 122 1.95 8.13 13.06
CA ALA A 122 2.53 8.26 11.74
C ALA A 122 3.53 7.11 11.46
N PHE A 123 3.69 6.79 10.18
CA PHE A 123 4.71 5.89 9.69
C PHE A 123 5.23 6.39 8.34
N GLU A 124 6.48 6.07 8.02
CA GLU A 124 7.14 6.48 6.79
C GLU A 124 7.39 5.25 5.90
N PHE A 125 7.42 5.46 4.59
CA PHE A 125 7.83 4.42 3.65
C PHE A 125 9.36 4.41 3.57
N VAL A 126 9.94 3.21 3.69
CA VAL A 126 11.37 2.99 3.57
C VAL A 126 11.66 2.08 2.38
N ASP A 127 12.80 2.28 1.73
CA ASP A 127 13.26 1.36 0.69
C ASP A 127 13.50 -0.03 1.31
N ALA A 128 12.85 -1.05 0.75
CA ALA A 128 12.99 -2.43 1.19
C ALA A 128 14.46 -2.91 1.13
N LYS A 129 15.27 -2.38 0.20
CA LYS A 129 16.71 -2.71 0.11
C LYS A 129 17.52 -2.20 1.30
N MET A 130 17.04 -1.17 1.99
CA MET A 130 17.67 -0.66 3.21
C MET A 130 17.37 -1.54 4.43
N LEU A 131 16.38 -2.43 4.33
CA LEU A 131 16.04 -3.43 5.34
C LEU A 131 16.71 -4.75 4.96
N ALA A 132 17.94 -4.97 5.44
CA ALA A 132 18.73 -6.17 5.16
C ALA A 132 18.05 -7.50 5.54
N ALA A 133 16.96 -7.45 6.32
CA ALA A 133 16.25 -8.62 6.85
C ALA A 133 14.96 -8.98 6.08
N SER A 134 14.59 -8.29 4.98
CA SER A 134 13.38 -8.63 4.22
C SER A 134 13.69 -9.71 3.16
N PRO A 135 12.93 -10.82 3.06
CA PRO A 135 13.08 -11.76 1.96
C PRO A 135 12.72 -11.04 0.65
N ALA A 136 13.74 -10.79 -0.18
CA ALA A 136 13.58 -10.15 -1.47
C ALA A 136 12.72 -11.04 -2.37
N SER A 137 11.63 -10.48 -2.89
CA SER A 137 10.89 -11.07 -4.01
C SER A 137 10.95 -10.06 -5.16
N GLU A 138 11.34 -10.56 -6.33
CA GLU A 138 11.48 -9.74 -7.55
C GLU A 138 10.13 -9.13 -7.98
N PRO A 139 10.15 -7.93 -8.60
CA PRO A 139 8.94 -7.29 -9.11
C PRO A 139 8.24 -8.13 -10.18
N PRO A 140 6.90 -8.27 -10.11
CA PRO A 140 6.15 -8.89 -11.20
C PRO A 140 6.26 -8.01 -12.44
N VAL A 141 6.75 -8.60 -13.52
CA VAL A 141 6.81 -8.00 -14.86
C VAL A 141 5.41 -7.49 -15.23
N ALA A 142 5.28 -6.20 -15.54
CA ALA A 142 4.02 -5.64 -16.01
C ALA A 142 3.61 -6.32 -17.33
N PRO A 143 2.31 -6.63 -17.56
CA PRO A 143 1.88 -7.17 -18.84
C PRO A 143 2.14 -6.13 -19.93
N SER A 144 3.02 -6.47 -20.87
CA SER A 144 3.25 -5.74 -22.11
C SER A 144 1.92 -5.67 -22.87
N CYS A 145 1.39 -4.46 -23.08
CA CYS A 145 0.31 -4.24 -24.03
C CYS A 145 0.86 -4.48 -25.45
N SER A 146 0.70 -5.69 -25.96
CA SER A 146 0.84 -5.93 -27.40
C SER A 146 -0.42 -5.39 -28.08
N ASP A 147 -0.26 -4.33 -28.87
CA ASP A 147 -1.28 -3.81 -29.77
C ASP A 147 -1.82 -4.92 -30.67
N ALA A 148 -3.12 -5.18 -30.60
CA ALA A 148 -3.82 -5.99 -31.57
C ALA A 148 -4.13 -5.13 -32.80
N THR A 149 -3.26 -5.19 -33.81
CA THR A 149 -3.61 -4.72 -35.15
C THR A 149 -4.67 -5.65 -35.74
N ASN A 150 -5.90 -5.15 -35.81
CA ASN A 150 -7.03 -5.81 -36.43
C ASN A 150 -6.96 -5.57 -37.95
N ASP A 151 -6.37 -6.50 -38.71
CA ASP A 151 -6.52 -6.53 -40.16
C ASP A 151 -7.90 -7.11 -40.49
N THR A 152 -8.80 -6.24 -40.97
CA THR A 152 -10.12 -6.64 -41.49
C THR A 152 -10.01 -6.69 -43.01
N ASP A 153 -9.76 -7.87 -43.56
CA ASP A 153 -9.90 -8.11 -44.99
C ASP A 153 -11.40 -8.25 -45.33
N ILE A 154 -11.92 -7.24 -46.03
CA ILE A 154 -13.22 -7.29 -46.70
C ILE A 154 -13.02 -8.01 -48.03
N SER A 155 -13.43 -9.27 -48.12
CA SER A 155 -13.58 -9.96 -49.40
C SER A 155 -15.02 -9.84 -49.88
N SER A 156 -15.22 -9.00 -50.90
CA SER A 156 -16.44 -8.97 -51.71
C SER A 156 -16.27 -9.91 -52.89
N SER A 157 -17.11 -10.94 -53.01
CA SER A 157 -17.58 -11.59 -54.25
C SER A 157 -18.65 -12.62 -53.92
#